data_AF-A0A1G3LTU3-F1
#
_entry.id   AF-A0A1G3LTU3-F1
#
_cell.length_a   1.000
_cell.length_b   1.000
_cell.length_c   1.000
_cell.angle_alpha   90.00
_cell.angle_beta   90.00
_cell.angle_gamma   90.00
#
_symmetry.space_group_name_H-M   'P 1'
#
loop_
_entity.id
_entity.type
_entity.pdbx_description
1 polymer ?
#
loop_
_entity_poly.entity_id
_entity_poly.type
_entity_poly.pdbx_seq_one_letter_code
_entity_poly.pdbx_strand_id
1 'polypeptide(L)'
;MIKKNKPNLNPIDVDVLIGAMKVVFPTRTNVEEIIDEKLTEKIKLLPTKEEFFGRMDKLSGEIKASRDEQTLHQGQHDDIDSRLKKVETKLNLSSFA
;
A
#
# COMPACT_ATOMS: atom_id res chain seq x y z
N MET A 1 48.02 -25.84 56.66
CA MET A 1 48.17 -26.13 55.21
C MET A 1 46.86 -25.80 54.51
N ILE A 2 46.83 -24.78 53.65
CA ILE A 2 45.62 -24.32 52.96
C ILE A 2 45.53 -25.05 51.62
N LYS A 3 44.53 -25.93 51.44
CA LYS A 3 44.27 -26.59 50.15
C LYS A 3 43.64 -25.57 49.19
N LYS A 4 44.40 -25.13 48.19
CA LYS A 4 43.90 -24.29 47.08
C LYS A 4 42.95 -25.12 46.21
N ASN A 5 41.67 -24.80 46.25
CA ASN A 5 40.66 -25.36 45.37
C ASN A 5 40.82 -24.69 43.99
N LYS A 6 41.39 -25.39 43.00
CA LYS A 6 41.36 -24.93 41.60
C LYS A 6 39.96 -25.18 41.06
N PRO A 7 39.24 -24.17 40.53
CA PRO A 7 37.99 -24.41 39.84
C PRO A 7 38.28 -25.22 38.59
N ASN A 8 37.71 -26.42 38.53
CA ASN A 8 37.72 -27.29 37.36
C ASN A 8 36.85 -26.60 36.30
N LEU A 9 37.46 -25.85 35.40
CA LEU A 9 36.80 -25.41 34.17
C LEU A 9 36.69 -26.65 33.30
N ASN A 10 35.51 -27.26 33.27
CA ASN A 10 35.19 -28.25 32.25
C ASN A 10 35.53 -27.65 30.88
N PRO A 11 36.15 -28.42 29.97
CA PRO A 11 36.41 -27.93 28.62
C PRO A 11 35.05 -27.54 28.04
N ILE A 12 34.83 -26.23 27.90
CA ILE A 12 33.66 -25.71 27.21
C ILE A 12 33.69 -26.36 25.84
N ASP A 13 32.63 -27.09 25.54
CA ASP A 13 32.49 -27.74 24.25
C ASP A 13 32.52 -26.66 23.17
N VAL A 14 33.59 -26.69 22.37
CA VAL A 14 33.83 -25.71 21.32
C VAL A 14 32.69 -25.73 20.31
N ASP A 15 32.02 -26.88 20.14
CA ASP A 15 30.86 -27.00 19.26
C ASP A 15 29.65 -26.22 19.81
N VAL A 16 29.46 -26.20 21.13
CA VAL A 16 28.44 -25.38 21.79
C VAL A 16 28.75 -23.89 21.62
N LEU A 17 30.03 -23.50 21.77
CA LEU A 17 30.46 -22.12 21.58
C LEU A 17 30.26 -21.67 20.12
N ILE A 18 30.64 -22.50 19.16
CA ILE A 18 30.43 -22.25 17.72
C ILE A 18 28.93 -22.14 17.40
N GLY A 19 28.10 -23.02 17.98
CA GLY A 19 26.65 -22.97 17.85
C GLY A 19 26.06 -21.66 18.35
N ALA A 20 26.44 -21.23 19.57
CA ALA A 20 26.01 -19.97 20.13
C ALA A 20 26.51 -18.76 19.30
N MET A 21 27.73 -18.82 18.78
CA MET A 21 28.31 -17.75 17.97
C MET A 21 27.57 -17.59 16.63
N LYS A 22 27.12 -18.67 16.00
CA LYS A 22 26.29 -18.61 14.77
C LYS A 22 24.91 -17.98 15.00
N VAL A 23 24.35 -18.14 16.19
CA VAL A 23 23.05 -17.56 16.56
C VAL A 23 23.18 -16.06 16.84
N VAL A 24 24.23 -15.64 17.55
CA VAL A 24 24.47 -14.22 17.89
C VAL A 24 25.07 -13.45 16.71
N PHE A 25 25.92 -14.11 15.92
CA PHE A 25 26.59 -13.55 14.75
C PHE A 25 26.24 -14.41 13.53
N PRO A 26 25.07 -14.18 12.91
CA PRO A 26 24.74 -14.85 11.65
C PRO A 26 25.83 -14.54 10.61
N THR A 27 26.21 -15.57 9.86
CA THR A 27 27.15 -15.40 8.75
C THR A 27 26.50 -14.57 7.65
N ARG A 28 27.32 -13.98 6.78
CA ARG A 28 26.84 -13.21 5.63
C ARG A 28 25.79 -13.96 4.81
N THR A 29 25.97 -15.27 4.61
CA THR A 29 25.02 -16.16 3.92
C THR A 29 23.65 -16.18 4.61
N ASN A 30 23.61 -16.34 5.93
CA ASN A 30 22.34 -16.36 6.67
C ASN A 30 21.63 -14.99 6.59
N VAL A 31 22.38 -13.89 6.55
CA VAL A 31 21.80 -12.55 6.40
C VAL A 31 21.22 -12.37 5.00
N GLU A 32 21.92 -12.84 3.96
CA GLU A 32 21.44 -12.82 2.57
C GLU A 32 20.15 -13.65 2.43
N GLU A 33 20.08 -14.84 3.02
CA GLU A 33 18.87 -15.68 3.05
C GLU A 33 17.69 -14.99 3.73
N ILE A 34 17.90 -14.38 4.92
CA ILE A 34 16.84 -13.64 5.64
C ILE A 34 16.35 -12.43 4.82
N ILE A 35 17.26 -11.76 4.10
CA ILE A 35 16.90 -10.63 3.24
C ILE A 35 16.09 -11.12 2.05
N ASP A 36 16.51 -12.19 1.39
CA ASP A 36 15.81 -12.76 0.23
C ASP A 36 14.42 -13.28 0.60
N GLU A 37 14.26 -13.93 1.75
CA GLU A 37 12.96 -14.37 2.27
C GLU A 37 12.03 -13.17 2.49
N LYS A 38 12.49 -12.17 3.26
CA LYS A 38 11.68 -10.97 3.57
C LYS A 38 11.37 -10.15 2.32
N LEU A 39 12.29 -10.08 1.37
CA LEU A 39 12.10 -9.37 0.12
C LEU A 39 11.10 -10.11 -0.76
N THR A 40 11.20 -11.43 -0.84
CA THR A 40 10.25 -12.28 -1.58
C THR A 40 8.84 -12.18 -1.00
N GLU A 41 8.70 -12.21 0.32
CA GLU A 41 7.40 -12.01 0.99
C GLU A 41 6.78 -10.66 0.65
N LYS A 42 7.57 -9.59 0.63
CA LYS A 42 7.08 -8.24 0.29
C LYS A 42 6.76 -8.09 -1.19
N ILE A 43 7.57 -8.65 -2.08
CA ILE A 43 7.35 -8.57 -3.53
C ILE A 43 6.07 -9.30 -3.92
N LYS A 44 5.73 -10.42 -3.28
CA LYS A 44 4.48 -11.16 -3.52
C LYS A 44 3.21 -10.33 -3.26
N LEU A 45 3.30 -9.29 -2.44
CA LEU A 45 2.16 -8.40 -2.14
C LEU A 45 2.03 -7.25 -3.14
N LEU A 46 3.06 -7.01 -3.97
CA LEU A 46 3.01 -5.98 -5.00
C LEU A 46 2.17 -6.50 -6.17
N PRO A 47 1.26 -5.68 -6.70
CA PRO A 47 0.52 -6.05 -7.90
C PRO A 47 1.50 -6.26 -9.05
N THR A 48 1.17 -7.20 -9.94
CA THR A 48 1.92 -7.35 -11.18
C THR A 48 1.76 -6.11 -12.05
N LYS A 49 2.63 -5.97 -13.05
CA LYS A 49 2.54 -4.88 -14.02
C LYS A 49 1.17 -4.87 -14.68
N GLU A 50 0.70 -6.02 -15.14
CA GLU A 50 -0.59 -6.18 -15.79
C GLU A 50 -1.76 -5.84 -14.86
N GLU A 51 -1.70 -6.27 -13.60
CA GLU A 51 -2.74 -5.94 -12.60
C GLU A 51 -2.80 -4.45 -12.29
N PHE A 52 -1.63 -3.81 -12.13
CA PHE A 52 -1.55 -2.38 -11.87
C PHE A 52 -2.12 -1.57 -13.03
N PHE A 53 -1.66 -1.83 -14.25
CA PHE A 53 -2.14 -1.12 -15.43
C PHE A 53 -3.62 -1.42 -15.71
N GLY A 54 -4.07 -2.66 -15.53
CA GLY A 54 -5.49 -3.01 -15.65
C GLY A 54 -6.38 -2.24 -14.67
N ARG A 55 -5.94 -2.06 -13.40
CA ARG A 55 -6.68 -1.23 -12.43
C ARG A 55 -6.67 0.25 -12.81
N MET A 56 -5.54 0.77 -13.29
CA MET A 56 -5.43 2.17 -13.72
C MET A 56 -6.27 2.48 -14.95
N ASP A 57 -6.31 1.57 -15.92
CA ASP A 57 -7.13 1.71 -17.13
C ASP A 57 -8.62 1.70 -16.77
N LYS A 58 -9.04 0.79 -15.89
CA LYS A 58 -10.41 0.75 -15.38
C LYS A 58 -10.78 2.06 -14.68
N LEU A 59 -9.93 2.53 -13.76
CA LEU A 59 -10.15 3.79 -13.04
C LEU A 59 -10.24 4.98 -14.00
N SER A 60 -9.37 5.03 -15.01
CA SER A 60 -9.39 6.07 -16.04
C SER A 60 -10.71 6.06 -16.82
N GLY A 61 -11.21 4.87 -17.17
CA GLY A 61 -12.52 4.69 -17.80
C GLY A 61 -13.67 5.22 -16.96
N GLU A 62 -13.68 4.89 -15.66
CA GLU A 62 -14.69 5.36 -14.71
C GLU A 62 -14.67 6.89 -14.54
N ILE A 63 -13.48 7.50 -14.42
CA ILE A 63 -13.32 8.96 -14.34
C ILE A 63 -13.86 9.63 -15.60
N LYS A 64 -13.56 9.07 -16.78
CA LYS A 64 -14.06 9.60 -18.04
C LYS A 64 -15.59 9.54 -18.11
N ALA A 65 -16.17 8.38 -17.80
CA ALA A 65 -17.63 8.22 -17.77
C ALA A 65 -18.29 9.23 -16.82
N SER A 66 -17.75 9.42 -15.62
CA SER A 66 -18.26 10.38 -14.64
C SER A 66 -18.21 11.83 -15.16
N ARG A 67 -17.15 12.22 -15.89
CA ARG A 67 -17.06 13.55 -16.51
C ARG A 67 -18.06 13.74 -17.64
N ASP A 68 -18.28 12.71 -18.44
CA ASP A 68 -19.25 12.75 -19.53
C ASP A 68 -20.68 12.89 -18.98
N GLU A 69 -21.02 12.14 -17.92
CA GLU A 69 -22.29 12.27 -17.19
C GLU A 69 -22.47 13.66 -16.57
N GLN A 70 -21.45 14.19 -15.91
CA GLN A 70 -21.50 15.54 -15.33
C GLN A 70 -21.74 16.61 -16.39
N THR A 71 -21.09 16.48 -17.55
CA THR A 71 -21.26 17.42 -18.68
C THR A 71 -22.69 17.35 -19.23
N LEU A 72 -23.26 16.14 -19.35
CA LEU A 72 -24.65 15.95 -19.75
C LEU A 72 -25.62 16.60 -18.76
N HIS A 73 -25.43 16.36 -17.46
CA HIS A 73 -26.25 16.97 -16.40
C HIS A 73 -26.18 18.49 -16.40
N GLN A 74 -25.00 19.07 -16.59
CA GLN A 74 -24.84 20.52 -16.69
C GLN A 74 -25.67 21.07 -17.86
N GLY A 75 -25.58 20.46 -19.05
CA GLY A 75 -26.37 20.88 -20.20
C GLY A 75 -27.88 20.78 -19.98
N GLN A 76 -28.33 19.74 -19.26
CA GLN A 76 -29.74 19.59 -18.87
C GLN A 76 -30.18 20.67 -17.89
N HIS A 77 -29.35 20.99 -16.88
CA HIS A 77 -29.64 22.06 -15.94
C HIS A 77 -29.71 23.42 -16.63
N ASP A 78 -28.82 23.69 -17.60
CA ASP A 78 -28.83 24.94 -18.36
C ASP A 78 -30.12 25.08 -19.21
N ASP A 79 -30.60 24.00 -19.84
CA ASP A 79 -31.89 24.02 -20.56
C ASP A 79 -33.07 24.26 -19.61
N ILE A 80 -33.11 23.54 -18.49
CA ILE A 80 -34.15 23.70 -17.47
C ILE A 80 -34.18 25.13 -16.94
N ASP A 81 -33.02 25.69 -16.60
CA ASP A 81 -32.89 27.06 -16.09
C ASP A 81 -33.34 28.09 -17.14
N SER A 82 -32.96 27.90 -18.41
CA SER A 82 -33.42 28.74 -19.53
C SER A 82 -34.94 28.70 -19.70
N ARG A 83 -35.54 27.51 -19.61
CA ARG A 83 -37.00 27.33 -19.69
C ARG A 83 -37.71 27.91 -18.49
N LEU A 84 -37.16 27.74 -17.29
CA LEU A 84 -37.68 28.30 -16.05
C LEU A 84 -37.73 29.83 -16.14
N LYS A 85 -36.61 30.46 -16.51
CA LYS A 85 -36.53 31.92 -16.72
C LYS A 85 -37.57 32.45 -17.70
N LYS A 86 -37.83 31.72 -18.80
CA LYS A 86 -38.89 32.09 -19.76
C LYS A 86 -40.28 32.05 -19.14
N VAL A 87 -40.56 31.06 -18.30
CA VAL A 87 -41.85 30.93 -17.60
C VAL A 87 -42.00 32.00 -16.52
N GLU A 88 -40.96 32.22 -15.71
CA GLU A 88 -40.94 33.26 -14.66
C GLU A 88 -41.19 34.65 -15.26
N THR A 89 -40.53 34.97 -16.38
CA THR A 89 -40.72 36.23 -17.10
C THR A 89 -42.17 36.38 -17.60
N LYS A 90 -42.77 35.32 -18.14
CA LYS A 90 -44.16 35.34 -18.64
C LYS A 90 -45.19 35.51 -17.51
N LEU A 91 -44.91 34.96 -16.34
CA LEU A 91 -45.78 35.01 -15.18
C LEU A 91 -45.47 36.19 -14.24
N ASN A 92 -44.45 36.98 -14.57
CA ASN A 92 -43.95 38.10 -13.76
C ASN A 92 -43.61 37.68 -12.32
N LEU A 93 -43.06 36.49 -12.17
CA LEU A 93 -42.59 35.95 -10.89
C LEU A 93 -41.17 36.42 -10.61
N SER A 94 -40.85 36.72 -9.36
CA SER A 94 -39.47 36.98 -8.94
C SER A 94 -38.68 35.66 -8.96
N SER A 95 -37.47 35.70 -9.50
CA SER A 95 -36.54 34.56 -9.46
C SER A 95 -36.30 34.14 -8.01
N PHE A 96 -36.44 32.84 -7.73
CA PHE A 96 -36.06 32.26 -6.45
C PHE A 96 -34.52 32.16 -6.42
N ALA A 97 -33.88 33.10 -5.72
CA ALA A 97 -32.46 33.09 -5.41
C ALA A 97 -32.17 32.17 -4.21
#